data_AF-A0A8C3SIB3-F1
#
_entry.id   AF-A0A8C3SIB3-F1
#
_cell.length_a   1.000
_cell.length_b   1.000
_cell.length_c   1.000
_cell.angle_alpha   90.00
_cell.angle_beta   90.00
_cell.angle_gamma   90.00
#
_symmetry.space_group_name_H-M   'P 1'
#
loop_
_entity.id
_entity.type
_entity.pdbx_description
1 polymer ?
#
loop_
_entity_poly.entity_id
_entity_poly.type
_entity_poly.pdbx_seq_one_letter_code
_entity_poly.pdbx_strand_id
1 'polypeptide(L)'
;LLGAPASSRGCPALQVESPTHEKLMLEELLTPVTEKLKYLLKKAEDFQTYLLYSRDRMQKEQFAKAVPTILQMCQPYFEYLESTARSYSSSLGTLQLSVRKRLLEISEQLALRLEQLVLMYASFSFVSLEDTDPFNVSCFFCGRFWLSELCQVSVFRFCISAPYTAAHLPRNLYKKMRWNLDVLEEGAGAGGYFLCFRDTGKENAVKMQKLWSIGRWVPLVPDAEHSSDVLQWVLCPQPTGDFQPLLTIGFEEPSHTLATDLLVQILSAPAYAPLPCPGASREPLH
;
A
#
# COMPACT_ATOMS: atom_id res chain seq x y z
N LEU A 1 9.25 27.64 -74.84
CA LEU A 1 8.77 28.19 -73.55
C LEU A 1 7.94 27.11 -72.86
N LEU A 2 8.61 26.03 -72.44
CA LEU A 2 8.99 25.74 -71.03
C LEU A 2 7.79 25.35 -70.16
N GLY A 3 7.40 24.07 -70.26
CA GLY A 3 6.64 23.38 -69.22
C GLY A 3 7.61 22.91 -68.12
N ALA A 4 7.37 23.34 -66.90
CA ALA A 4 8.15 22.99 -65.71
C ALA A 4 7.54 21.75 -65.01
N PRO A 5 8.35 20.88 -64.38
CA PRO A 5 7.87 19.67 -63.71
C PRO A 5 7.38 19.97 -62.29
N ALA A 6 6.37 19.21 -61.86
CA ALA A 6 5.89 19.20 -60.49
C ALA A 6 6.97 18.65 -59.55
N SER A 7 7.46 19.52 -58.65
CA SER A 7 8.37 19.16 -57.58
C SER A 7 7.60 18.42 -56.48
N SER A 8 7.93 17.14 -56.30
CA SER A 8 7.53 16.32 -55.17
C SER A 8 8.12 16.90 -53.88
N ARG A 9 7.32 17.65 -53.11
CA ARG A 9 7.63 17.96 -51.72
C ARG A 9 7.39 16.72 -50.89
N GLY A 10 8.49 16.04 -50.54
CA GLY A 10 8.47 14.93 -49.59
C GLY A 10 7.87 15.37 -48.26
N CYS A 11 6.92 14.57 -47.76
CA CYS A 11 6.55 14.57 -46.36
C CYS A 11 7.80 14.21 -45.53
N PRO A 12 8.11 14.92 -44.43
CA PRO A 12 9.09 14.42 -43.50
C PRO A 12 8.53 13.13 -42.89
N ALA A 13 9.23 12.02 -43.13
CA ALA A 13 8.99 10.78 -42.43
C ALA A 13 9.08 11.06 -40.93
N LEU A 14 7.99 10.79 -40.20
CA LEU A 14 8.02 10.61 -38.75
C LEU A 14 9.13 9.60 -38.46
N GLN A 15 10.25 10.09 -37.92
CA GLN A 15 11.30 9.23 -37.44
C GLN A 15 10.69 8.40 -36.31
N VAL A 16 10.55 7.10 -36.56
CA VAL A 16 10.27 6.12 -35.52
C VAL A 16 11.51 6.13 -34.63
N GLU A 17 11.42 6.77 -33.46
CA GLU A 17 12.47 6.75 -32.45
C GLU A 17 12.84 5.29 -32.17
N SER A 18 14.14 4.99 -32.31
CA SER A 18 14.62 3.61 -32.16
C SER A 18 14.45 3.15 -30.70
N PRO A 19 14.01 1.90 -30.44
CA PRO A 19 13.79 1.36 -29.09
C PRO A 19 15.04 1.39 -28.20
N THR A 20 16.23 1.53 -28.79
CA THR A 20 17.51 1.69 -28.08
C THR A 20 17.65 3.06 -27.42
N HIS A 21 17.10 4.12 -28.01
CA HIS A 21 17.18 5.49 -27.48
C HIS A 21 16.27 5.68 -26.27
N GLU A 22 15.04 5.16 -26.34
CA GLU A 22 14.08 5.16 -25.22
C GLU A 22 14.64 4.45 -23.98
N LYS A 23 15.34 3.33 -24.19
CA LYS A 23 15.96 2.56 -23.09
C LYS A 23 17.09 3.34 -22.41
N LEU A 24 17.92 4.05 -23.18
CA LEU A 24 19.01 4.86 -22.63
C LEU A 24 18.46 6.05 -21.83
N MET A 25 17.44 6.74 -22.34
CA MET A 25 16.79 7.83 -21.61
C MET A 25 16.13 7.36 -20.31
N LEU A 26 15.51 6.17 -20.33
CA LEU A 26 14.94 5.53 -19.14
C LEU A 26 16.02 5.24 -18.08
N GLU A 27 17.16 4.69 -18.50
CA GLU A 27 18.29 4.40 -17.60
C GLU A 27 18.87 5.68 -16.98
N GLU A 28 19.05 6.74 -17.76
CA GLU A 28 19.51 8.05 -17.26
C GLU A 28 18.55 8.64 -16.21
N LEU A 29 17.24 8.62 -16.47
CA LEU A 29 16.21 9.11 -15.54
C LEU A 29 16.17 8.31 -14.23
N LEU A 30 16.34 6.98 -14.31
CA LEU A 30 16.26 6.09 -13.15
C LEU A 30 17.57 5.95 -12.38
N THR A 31 18.70 6.39 -12.94
CA THR A 31 20.02 6.33 -12.29
C THR A 31 20.02 6.93 -10.88
N PRO A 32 19.59 8.20 -10.65
CA PRO A 32 19.61 8.77 -9.30
C PRO A 32 18.71 8.03 -8.32
N VAL A 33 17.56 7.54 -8.80
CA VAL A 33 16.63 6.73 -8.01
C VAL A 33 17.28 5.42 -7.60
N THR A 34 17.93 4.74 -8.54
CA THR A 34 18.61 3.45 -8.33
C THR A 34 19.81 3.58 -7.39
N GLU A 35 20.60 4.64 -7.51
CA GLU A 35 21.71 4.91 -6.58
C GLU A 35 21.21 5.17 -5.15
N LYS A 36 20.10 5.89 -5.01
CA LYS A 36 19.47 6.07 -3.70
C LYS A 36 18.96 4.74 -3.12
N LEU A 37 18.36 3.86 -3.92
CA LEU A 37 17.98 2.50 -3.50
C LEU A 37 19.22 1.75 -2.99
N LYS A 38 20.30 1.70 -3.77
CA LYS A 38 21.54 1.01 -3.39
C LYS A 38 22.08 1.53 -2.05
N TYR A 39 22.05 2.84 -1.81
CA TYR A 39 22.43 3.42 -0.53
C TYR A 39 21.55 2.91 0.62
N LEU A 40 20.22 2.91 0.46
CA LEU A 40 19.29 2.47 1.49
C LEU A 40 19.43 0.97 1.78
N LEU A 41 19.57 0.15 0.72
CA LEU A 41 19.80 -1.28 0.85
C LEU A 41 21.13 -1.57 1.55
N LYS A 42 22.21 -0.89 1.17
CA LYS A 42 23.50 -0.99 1.85
C LYS A 42 23.38 -0.62 3.33
N LYS A 43 22.61 0.42 3.66
CA LYS A 43 22.36 0.76 5.07
C LYS A 43 21.62 -0.35 5.80
N ALA A 44 20.58 -0.94 5.20
CA ALA A 44 19.91 -2.08 5.79
C ALA A 44 20.89 -3.25 6.03
N GLU A 45 21.74 -3.58 5.05
CA GLU A 45 22.78 -4.62 5.16
C GLU A 45 23.83 -4.31 6.24
N ASP A 46 24.27 -3.05 6.35
CA ASP A 46 25.18 -2.60 7.41
C ASP A 46 24.55 -2.85 8.79
N PHE A 47 23.25 -2.55 8.97
CA PHE A 47 22.51 -2.85 10.20
C PHE A 47 22.40 -4.34 10.46
N GLN A 48 22.15 -5.16 9.44
CA GLN A 48 22.10 -6.61 9.58
C GLN A 48 23.45 -7.17 10.04
N THR A 49 24.52 -6.75 9.38
CA THR A 49 25.90 -7.12 9.70
C THR A 49 26.23 -6.69 11.13
N TYR A 50 25.94 -5.44 11.47
CA TYR A 50 26.18 -4.89 12.79
C TYR A 50 25.45 -5.69 13.87
N LEU A 51 24.17 -6.03 13.65
CA LEU A 51 23.41 -6.88 14.56
C LEU A 51 24.10 -8.24 14.79
N LEU A 52 24.47 -8.94 13.71
CA LEU A 52 25.06 -10.27 13.81
C LEU A 52 26.39 -10.30 14.59
N TYR A 53 27.22 -9.25 14.45
CA TYR A 53 28.56 -9.22 15.07
C TYR A 53 28.61 -8.53 16.45
N SER A 54 27.67 -7.63 16.75
CA SER A 54 27.71 -6.82 17.99
C SER A 54 26.59 -7.13 18.99
N ARG A 55 25.70 -8.09 18.68
CA ARG A 55 24.54 -8.48 19.51
C ARG A 55 24.88 -8.65 20.98
N ASP A 56 25.94 -9.40 21.29
CA ASP A 56 26.27 -9.79 22.66
C ASP A 56 26.98 -8.68 23.45
N ARG A 57 27.34 -7.57 22.78
CA ARG A 57 28.13 -6.46 23.35
C ARG A 57 27.33 -5.17 23.54
N MET A 58 26.16 -5.05 22.92
CA MET A 58 25.39 -3.81 22.84
C MET A 58 24.09 -3.89 23.63
N GLN A 59 23.63 -2.73 24.11
CA GLN A 59 22.37 -2.64 24.85
C GLN A 59 21.17 -2.83 23.91
N LYS A 60 20.20 -3.63 24.38
CA LYS A 60 18.94 -3.96 23.69
C LYS A 60 18.21 -2.71 23.16
N GLU A 61 18.24 -1.63 23.93
CA GLU A 61 17.60 -0.34 23.62
C GLU A 61 18.16 0.35 22.38
N GLN A 62 19.46 0.18 22.10
CA GLN A 62 20.08 0.79 20.92
C GLN A 62 19.63 0.07 19.64
N PHE A 63 19.53 -1.26 19.69
CA PHE A 63 18.97 -2.04 18.59
C PHE A 63 17.47 -1.79 18.40
N ALA A 64 16.73 -1.60 19.48
CA ALA A 64 15.31 -1.27 19.44
C ALA A 64 15.04 0.05 18.69
N LYS A 65 15.94 1.03 18.81
CA LYS A 65 15.83 2.33 18.10
C LYS A 65 16.27 2.26 16.63
N ALA A 66 17.18 1.35 16.29
CA ALA A 66 17.75 1.25 14.95
C ALA A 66 16.69 0.98 13.87
N VAL A 67 15.76 0.07 14.13
CA VAL A 67 14.69 -0.31 13.18
C VAL A 67 13.72 0.85 12.91
N PRO A 68 13.11 1.51 13.92
CA PRO A 68 12.31 2.72 13.69
C PRO A 68 13.08 3.80 12.91
N THR A 69 14.36 4.02 13.21
CA THR A 69 15.17 5.03 12.51
C THR A 69 15.33 4.70 11.03
N ILE A 70 15.67 3.47 10.65
CA ILE A 70 15.81 3.12 9.23
C ILE A 70 14.48 3.16 8.49
N LEU A 71 13.39 2.72 9.13
CA LEU A 71 12.04 2.84 8.56
C LEU A 71 11.71 4.31 8.28
N GLN A 72 11.96 5.20 9.24
CA GLN A 72 11.76 6.64 9.09
C GLN A 72 12.63 7.25 7.97
N MET A 73 13.90 6.84 7.85
CA MET A 73 14.78 7.28 6.76
C MET A 73 14.29 6.87 5.37
N CYS A 74 13.55 5.75 5.28
CA CYS A 74 13.01 5.24 4.01
C CYS A 74 11.69 5.92 3.62
N GLN A 75 10.94 6.49 4.57
CA GLN A 75 9.63 7.13 4.30
C GLN A 75 9.64 8.15 3.16
N PRO A 76 10.53 9.16 3.10
CA PRO A 76 10.51 10.13 2.00
C PRO A 76 10.84 9.50 0.64
N TYR A 77 11.58 8.39 0.63
CA TYR A 77 11.90 7.69 -0.60
C TYR A 77 10.70 6.88 -1.09
N PHE A 78 9.99 6.18 -0.21
CA PHE A 78 8.70 5.56 -0.53
C PHE A 78 7.69 6.58 -1.05
N GLU A 79 7.57 7.74 -0.37
CA GLU A 79 6.70 8.83 -0.80
C GLU A 79 6.99 9.23 -2.24
N TYR A 80 8.26 9.47 -2.57
CA TYR A 80 8.68 9.84 -3.92
C TYR A 80 8.33 8.76 -4.95
N LEU A 81 8.64 7.48 -4.67
CA LEU A 81 8.37 6.38 -5.60
C LEU A 81 6.88 6.22 -5.87
N GLU A 82 6.08 6.14 -4.81
CA GLU A 82 4.63 5.93 -4.88
C GLU A 82 3.91 7.12 -5.51
N SER A 83 4.22 8.34 -5.09
CA SER A 83 3.59 9.55 -5.62
C SER A 83 3.93 9.74 -7.10
N THR A 84 5.19 9.54 -7.50
CA THR A 84 5.61 9.69 -8.90
C THR A 84 5.03 8.59 -9.78
N ALA A 85 4.94 7.36 -9.26
CA ALA A 85 4.40 6.24 -10.02
C ALA A 85 2.88 6.29 -10.15
N ARG A 86 2.15 6.69 -9.08
CA ARG A 86 0.70 6.48 -8.96
C ARG A 86 -0.16 7.73 -8.97
N SER A 87 0.38 8.92 -8.67
CA SER A 87 -0.45 10.12 -8.62
C SER A 87 -1.04 10.45 -9.98
N TYR A 88 -2.21 11.07 -9.99
CA TYR A 88 -2.92 11.50 -11.19
C TYR A 88 -1.97 12.23 -12.17
N SER A 89 -1.53 11.51 -13.20
CA SER A 89 -0.70 12.04 -14.28
C SER A 89 -1.46 11.94 -15.60
N SER A 90 -2.04 13.05 -16.03
CA SER A 90 -2.68 13.17 -17.34
C SER A 90 -1.64 13.18 -18.45
N SER A 91 -1.32 12.00 -19.02
CA SER A 91 -0.91 11.78 -20.43
C SER A 91 -0.25 10.40 -20.58
N LEU A 92 -0.99 9.38 -21.00
CA LEU A 92 -0.45 8.03 -21.14
C LEU A 92 0.55 7.92 -22.31
N GLY A 93 1.85 7.92 -22.02
CA GLY A 93 2.91 7.57 -22.97
C GLY A 93 3.59 6.23 -22.61
N THR A 94 4.09 5.49 -23.61
CA THR A 94 4.80 4.19 -23.42
C THR A 94 6.00 4.33 -22.48
N LEU A 95 6.79 5.38 -22.62
CA LEU A 95 7.94 5.67 -21.75
C LEU A 95 7.49 5.86 -20.29
N GLN A 96 6.39 6.57 -20.04
CA GLN A 96 5.87 6.78 -18.68
C GLN A 96 5.41 5.48 -18.01
N LEU A 97 4.77 4.57 -18.75
CA LEU A 97 4.39 3.24 -18.25
C LEU A 97 5.62 2.43 -17.80
N SER A 98 6.70 2.50 -18.57
CA SER A 98 7.96 1.80 -18.24
C SER A 98 8.66 2.40 -17.01
N VAL A 99 8.69 3.73 -16.89
CA VAL A 99 9.19 4.45 -15.71
C VAL A 99 8.37 4.06 -14.48
N ARG A 100 7.04 4.16 -14.57
CA ARG A 100 6.11 3.77 -13.48
C ARG A 100 6.42 2.36 -13.01
N LYS A 101 6.43 1.38 -13.93
CA LYS A 101 6.69 -0.02 -13.59
C LYS A 101 8.01 -0.18 -12.82
N ARG A 102 9.09 0.48 -13.27
CA ARG A 102 10.39 0.40 -12.60
C ARG A 102 10.38 1.05 -11.21
N LEU A 103 9.74 2.20 -11.03
CA LEU A 103 9.59 2.83 -9.72
C LEU A 103 8.86 1.92 -8.73
N LEU A 104 7.81 1.23 -9.20
CA LEU A 104 7.05 0.28 -8.40
C LEU A 104 7.86 -0.98 -8.02
N GLU A 105 8.65 -1.50 -8.95
CA GLU A 105 9.58 -2.61 -8.67
C GLU A 105 10.64 -2.21 -7.62
N ILE A 106 11.17 -0.98 -7.69
CA ILE A 106 12.10 -0.43 -6.70
C ILE A 106 11.44 -0.30 -5.32
N SER A 107 10.20 0.21 -5.27
CA SER A 107 9.40 0.29 -4.04
C SER A 107 9.23 -1.10 -3.42
N GLU A 108 9.04 -2.13 -4.26
CA GLU A 108 8.79 -3.50 -3.83
C GLU A 108 10.02 -4.14 -3.21
N GLN A 109 11.16 -3.99 -3.88
CA GLN A 109 12.42 -4.48 -3.37
C GLN A 109 12.76 -3.85 -2.02
N LEU A 110 12.54 -2.55 -1.85
CA LEU A 110 12.79 -1.88 -0.59
C LEU A 110 11.84 -2.38 0.51
N ALA A 111 10.55 -2.48 0.23
CA ALA A 111 9.56 -2.97 1.20
C ALA A 111 9.88 -4.38 1.69
N LEU A 112 10.24 -5.31 0.78
CA LEU A 112 10.61 -6.68 1.14
C LEU A 112 11.89 -6.72 2.00
N ARG A 113 12.88 -5.88 1.70
CA ARG A 113 14.14 -5.82 2.46
C ARG A 113 13.95 -5.25 3.85
N LEU A 114 13.10 -4.23 4.00
CA LEU A 114 12.75 -3.67 5.31
C LEU A 114 11.94 -4.66 6.14
N GLU A 115 10.99 -5.38 5.54
CA GLU A 115 10.24 -6.44 6.22
C GLU A 115 11.17 -7.53 6.76
N GLN A 116 12.13 -8.00 5.95
CA GLN A 116 13.14 -8.97 6.39
C GLN A 116 13.99 -8.44 7.55
N LEU A 117 14.41 -7.18 7.49
CA LEU A 117 15.16 -6.53 8.56
C LEU A 117 14.36 -6.49 9.87
N VAL A 118 13.10 -6.04 9.81
CA VAL A 118 12.21 -5.96 10.98
C VAL A 118 12.00 -7.35 11.60
N LEU A 119 11.67 -8.35 10.77
CA LEU A 119 11.46 -9.73 11.24
C LEU A 119 12.72 -10.31 11.88
N MET A 120 13.89 -10.02 11.33
CA MET A 120 15.15 -10.47 11.92
C MET A 120 15.38 -9.84 13.30
N TYR A 121 15.18 -8.53 13.46
CA TYR A 121 15.32 -7.88 14.77
C TYR A 121 14.27 -8.38 15.77
N ALA A 122 13.05 -8.65 15.33
CA ALA A 122 11.99 -9.23 16.16
C ALA A 122 12.35 -10.65 16.62
N SER A 123 13.02 -11.45 15.78
CA SER A 123 13.46 -12.82 16.15
C SER A 123 14.46 -12.85 17.31
N PHE A 124 15.21 -11.76 17.50
CA PHE A 124 16.09 -11.56 18.67
C PHE A 124 15.42 -10.78 19.81
N SER A 125 14.10 -10.56 19.71
CA SER A 125 13.29 -9.82 20.68
C SER A 125 13.73 -8.38 20.92
N PHE A 126 14.43 -7.74 19.96
CA PHE A 126 14.83 -6.32 20.06
C PHE A 126 13.66 -5.37 19.80
N VAL A 127 12.69 -5.81 19.02
CA VAL A 127 11.49 -5.03 18.70
C VAL A 127 10.25 -5.90 18.89
N SER A 128 9.15 -5.28 19.32
CA SER A 128 7.85 -5.92 19.41
C SER A 128 7.08 -5.76 18.11
N LEU A 129 6.40 -6.83 17.69
CA LEU A 129 5.45 -6.82 16.58
C LEU A 129 4.00 -7.05 17.05
N GLU A 130 3.77 -6.97 18.36
CA GLU A 130 2.44 -7.16 18.94
C GLU A 130 1.60 -5.89 18.77
N ASP A 131 0.43 -6.01 18.14
CA ASP A 131 -0.50 -4.88 17.91
C ASP A 131 -0.91 -4.15 19.21
N THR A 132 -0.86 -4.84 20.36
CA THR A 132 -1.20 -4.28 21.69
C THR A 132 -0.12 -3.39 22.28
N ASP A 133 1.12 -3.46 21.78
CA ASP A 133 2.23 -2.64 22.26
C ASP A 133 2.23 -1.28 21.54
N PRO A 134 2.11 -0.14 22.23
CA PRO A 134 2.13 1.19 21.60
C PRO A 134 3.46 1.53 20.89
N PHE A 135 4.55 0.81 21.18
CA PHE A 135 5.86 1.00 20.55
C PHE A 135 6.20 -0.08 19.51
N ASN A 136 5.20 -0.86 19.09
CA ASN A 136 5.42 -1.90 18.10
C ASN A 136 5.87 -1.34 16.74
N VAL A 137 6.60 -2.17 16.01
CA VAL A 137 7.00 -1.91 14.61
C VAL A 137 6.36 -2.93 13.66
N SER A 138 5.14 -3.37 14.00
CA SER A 138 4.39 -4.39 13.26
C SER A 138 4.05 -3.94 11.85
N CYS A 139 3.93 -2.64 11.61
CA CYS A 139 3.66 -2.05 10.31
C CYS A 139 4.55 -0.85 10.00
N PHE A 140 4.81 -0.62 8.72
CA PHE A 140 5.54 0.57 8.27
C PHE A 140 4.90 1.19 7.03
N PHE A 141 5.18 2.48 6.86
CA PHE A 141 4.71 3.30 5.74
C PHE A 141 5.41 2.91 4.44
N CYS A 142 4.63 2.65 3.40
CA CYS A 142 5.10 2.28 2.07
C CYS A 142 4.88 3.39 1.02
N GLY A 143 4.47 4.58 1.44
CA GLY A 143 4.29 5.76 0.58
C GLY A 143 2.84 6.20 0.46
N ARG A 144 2.63 7.30 -0.26
CA ARG A 144 1.33 7.93 -0.43
C ARG A 144 1.25 8.54 -1.83
N PHE A 145 0.04 8.60 -2.38
CA PHE A 145 -0.21 9.15 -3.71
C PHE A 145 -1.61 9.73 -3.83
N TRP A 146 -1.81 10.57 -4.83
CA TRP A 146 -3.11 11.18 -5.13
C TRP A 146 -3.89 10.35 -6.15
N LEU A 147 -5.06 9.86 -5.76
CA LEU A 147 -5.99 9.17 -6.66
C LEU A 147 -6.77 10.17 -7.52
N SER A 148 -7.13 11.30 -6.93
CA SER A 148 -7.77 12.46 -7.59
C SER A 148 -7.37 13.75 -6.88
N GLU A 149 -7.88 14.90 -7.31
CA GLU A 149 -7.59 16.21 -6.69
C GLU A 149 -7.99 16.30 -5.21
N LEU A 150 -8.94 15.46 -4.77
CA LEU A 150 -9.50 15.49 -3.41
C LEU A 150 -9.26 14.19 -2.64
N CYS A 151 -8.66 13.19 -3.27
CA CYS A 151 -8.53 11.85 -2.69
C CYS A 151 -7.08 11.41 -2.66
N GLN A 152 -6.58 11.17 -1.44
CA GLN A 152 -5.23 10.72 -1.20
C GLN A 152 -5.24 9.31 -0.58
N VAL A 153 -4.30 8.47 -0.99
CA VAL A 153 -4.15 7.11 -0.48
C VAL A 153 -2.79 6.98 0.20
N SER A 154 -2.79 6.64 1.49
CA SER A 154 -1.57 6.26 2.23
C SER A 154 -1.47 4.75 2.36
N VAL A 155 -0.30 4.18 2.04
CA VAL A 155 -0.04 2.73 2.03
C VAL A 155 0.78 2.31 3.24
N PHE A 156 0.35 1.25 3.92
CA PHE A 156 1.07 0.64 5.04
C PHE A 156 1.15 -0.88 4.87
N ARG A 157 2.28 -1.46 5.24
CA ARG A 157 2.53 -2.90 5.15
C ARG A 157 2.83 -3.47 6.54
N PHE A 158 2.20 -4.60 6.85
CA PHE A 158 2.45 -5.34 8.08
C PHE A 158 3.58 -6.37 7.86
N CYS A 159 4.56 -6.36 8.77
CA CYS A 159 5.69 -7.27 8.79
C CYS A 159 5.30 -8.68 9.23
N ILE A 160 4.30 -8.78 10.12
CA ILE A 160 3.70 -10.05 10.55
C ILE A 160 2.20 -10.01 10.30
N SER A 161 1.61 -11.19 10.12
CA SER A 161 0.17 -11.36 10.00
C SER A 161 -0.53 -10.95 11.30
N ALA A 162 -1.02 -9.72 11.35
CA ALA A 162 -1.71 -9.16 12.50
C ALA A 162 -3.19 -9.60 12.49
N PRO A 163 -3.74 -10.14 13.59
CA PRO A 163 -5.13 -10.57 13.61
C PRO A 163 -6.07 -9.40 13.29
N TYR A 164 -7.05 -9.67 12.43
CA TYR A 164 -8.15 -8.76 12.19
C TYR A 164 -9.14 -8.86 13.35
N THR A 165 -8.98 -7.89 14.23
CA THR A 165 -9.75 -7.72 15.43
C THR A 165 -11.09 -7.05 15.05
N ALA A 166 -12.06 -7.85 14.58
CA ALA A 166 -13.47 -7.46 14.39
C ALA A 166 -14.43 -8.27 15.28
N ALA A 167 -15.59 -7.69 15.61
CA ALA A 167 -16.52 -8.22 16.61
C ALA A 167 -17.35 -9.43 16.12
N HIS A 168 -17.60 -9.57 14.81
CA HIS A 168 -18.60 -10.52 14.31
C HIS A 168 -18.08 -11.66 13.43
N LEU A 169 -17.06 -11.52 12.55
CA LEU A 169 -16.51 -12.66 11.80
C LEU A 169 -15.21 -12.31 11.05
N PRO A 170 -14.33 -13.28 10.73
CA PRO A 170 -14.11 -14.61 11.30
C PRO A 170 -12.90 -14.66 12.27
N ARG A 171 -12.93 -15.61 13.21
CA ARG A 171 -11.71 -16.15 13.85
C ARG A 171 -10.80 -16.61 12.71
N ASN A 172 -9.56 -16.12 12.61
CA ASN A 172 -8.57 -16.42 11.56
C ASN A 172 -8.56 -15.52 10.30
N LEU A 173 -8.97 -14.24 10.42
CA LEU A 173 -8.65 -13.23 9.42
C LEU A 173 -7.42 -12.45 9.86
N TYR A 174 -6.45 -12.25 8.96
CA TYR A 174 -5.19 -11.57 9.27
C TYR A 174 -4.90 -10.47 8.26
N LYS A 175 -4.44 -9.32 8.74
CA LYS A 175 -4.04 -8.15 7.97
C LYS A 175 -2.63 -8.35 7.42
N LYS A 176 -2.41 -7.92 6.17
CA LYS A 176 -1.09 -7.84 5.54
C LYS A 176 -0.76 -6.45 5.03
N MET A 177 -1.75 -5.72 4.53
CA MET A 177 -1.61 -4.31 4.14
C MET A 177 -2.81 -3.50 4.61
N ARG A 178 -2.58 -2.21 4.82
CA ARG A 178 -3.59 -1.20 5.14
C ARG A 178 -3.44 -0.03 4.19
N TRP A 179 -4.56 0.45 3.68
CA TRP A 179 -4.63 1.71 2.95
C TRP A 179 -5.57 2.65 3.68
N ASN A 180 -5.12 3.88 3.89
CA ASN A 180 -5.98 4.95 4.40
C ASN A 180 -6.39 5.82 3.22
N LEU A 181 -7.70 6.02 3.09
CA LEU A 181 -8.28 6.95 2.15
C LEU A 181 -8.58 8.26 2.88
N ASP A 182 -7.81 9.29 2.55
CA ASP A 182 -8.00 10.64 3.07
C ASP A 182 -8.73 11.45 1.98
N VAL A 183 -10.01 11.76 2.22
CA VAL A 183 -10.85 12.57 1.33
C VAL A 183 -10.92 13.99 1.89
N LEU A 184 -10.55 14.98 1.09
CA LEU A 184 -10.44 16.38 1.51
C LEU A 184 -11.80 17.03 1.83
N GLU A 185 -12.93 16.41 1.44
CA GLU A 185 -14.26 16.92 1.79
C GLU A 185 -14.61 16.63 3.26
N GLU A 186 -14.97 17.71 3.98
CA GLU A 186 -15.39 17.69 5.37
C GLU A 186 -16.63 16.78 5.55
N GLY A 187 -16.44 15.63 6.20
CA GLY A 187 -17.55 14.78 6.69
C GLY A 187 -17.62 13.37 6.10
N ALA A 188 -16.86 13.05 5.06
CA ALA A 188 -16.69 11.66 4.62
C ALA A 188 -15.61 11.00 5.50
N GLY A 189 -16.03 10.18 6.47
CA GLY A 189 -15.10 9.50 7.38
C GLY A 189 -13.96 8.79 6.62
N ALA A 190 -12.73 8.93 7.12
CA ALA A 190 -11.55 8.29 6.56
C ALA A 190 -11.77 6.78 6.41
N GLY A 191 -11.83 6.31 5.16
CA GLY A 191 -12.08 4.91 4.84
C GLY A 191 -10.80 4.09 4.97
N GLY A 192 -10.79 3.11 5.88
CA GLY A 192 -9.70 2.15 5.98
C GLY A 192 -9.93 0.94 5.08
N TYR A 193 -9.00 0.63 4.19
CA TYR A 193 -9.01 -0.60 3.38
C TYR A 193 -7.89 -1.52 3.82
N PHE A 194 -8.10 -2.83 3.70
CA PHE A 194 -7.15 -3.83 4.16
C PHE A 194 -7.00 -4.95 3.14
N LEU A 195 -5.76 -5.38 2.95
CA LEU A 195 -5.45 -6.69 2.38
C LEU A 195 -5.42 -7.67 3.53
N CYS A 196 -6.32 -8.65 3.48
CA CYS A 196 -6.41 -9.68 4.47
C CYS A 196 -6.28 -11.06 3.82
N PHE A 197 -5.83 -12.03 4.61
CA PHE A 197 -6.00 -13.44 4.27
C PHE A 197 -6.73 -14.16 5.39
N ARG A 198 -7.44 -15.22 5.00
CA ARG A 198 -8.06 -16.17 5.92
C ARG A 198 -7.48 -17.54 5.68
N ASP A 199 -7.25 -18.29 6.75
CA ASP A 199 -6.87 -19.69 6.63
C ASP A 199 -8.10 -20.51 6.22
N THR A 200 -7.98 -21.21 5.10
CA THR A 200 -8.99 -22.09 4.53
C THR A 200 -8.48 -23.53 4.65
N GLY A 201 -9.15 -24.31 5.49
CA GLY A 201 -8.80 -25.69 5.80
C GLY A 201 -9.53 -26.17 7.05
N LYS A 202 -9.83 -27.47 7.14
CA LYS A 202 -10.24 -28.08 8.41
C LYS A 202 -9.00 -28.14 9.31
N GLU A 203 -9.16 -27.95 10.63
CA GLU A 203 -8.05 -27.96 11.62
C GLU A 203 -7.13 -29.19 11.53
N ASN A 204 -7.58 -30.28 10.88
CA ASN A 204 -6.83 -31.54 10.71
C ASN A 204 -6.31 -31.80 9.29
N ALA A 205 -6.39 -30.83 8.37
CA ALA A 205 -5.90 -30.98 7.00
C ALA A 205 -4.43 -30.56 6.87
N VAL A 206 -3.61 -31.41 6.24
CA VAL A 206 -2.14 -31.26 6.08
C VAL A 206 -1.71 -29.97 5.34
N LYS A 207 -2.64 -29.27 4.69
CA LYS A 207 -2.40 -27.97 4.03
C LYS A 207 -3.52 -26.99 4.35
N MET A 208 -3.28 -26.09 5.31
CA MET A 208 -4.03 -24.83 5.42
C MET A 208 -3.64 -23.95 4.22
N GLN A 209 -4.63 -23.48 3.46
CA GLN A 209 -4.43 -22.57 2.34
C GLN A 209 -4.86 -21.17 2.74
N LYS A 210 -4.07 -20.15 2.41
CA LYS A 210 -4.43 -18.76 2.66
C LYS A 210 -5.27 -18.23 1.51
N LEU A 211 -6.51 -17.82 1.77
CA LEU A 211 -7.35 -17.14 0.79
C LEU A 211 -7.23 -15.64 1.00
N TRP A 212 -6.72 -14.93 -0.01
CA TRP A 212 -6.44 -13.50 0.01
C TRP A 212 -7.62 -12.68 -0.52
N SER A 213 -7.90 -11.56 0.14
CA SER A 213 -8.99 -10.65 -0.20
C SER A 213 -8.68 -9.20 0.18
N ILE A 214 -9.18 -8.26 -0.62
CA ILE A 214 -9.23 -6.84 -0.27
C ILE A 214 -10.62 -6.53 0.27
N GLY A 215 -10.68 -5.80 1.36
CA GLY A 215 -11.94 -5.35 1.94
C GLY A 215 -11.83 -3.99 2.61
N ARG A 216 -12.98 -3.40 2.91
CA ARG A 216 -13.08 -2.15 3.67
C ARG A 216 -13.41 -2.42 5.12
N TRP A 217 -12.86 -1.61 6.01
CA TRP A 217 -13.29 -1.50 7.39
C TRP A 217 -14.58 -0.70 7.42
N VAL A 218 -15.64 -1.32 7.93
CA VAL A 218 -16.93 -0.68 8.15
C VAL A 218 -17.12 -0.54 9.66
N PRO A 219 -17.20 0.69 10.20
CA PRO A 219 -17.57 0.88 11.59
C PRO A 219 -18.94 0.22 11.84
N LEU A 220 -18.97 -0.75 12.74
CA LEU A 220 -20.19 -1.25 13.32
C LEU A 220 -20.49 -0.26 14.43
N VAL A 221 -21.34 0.71 14.09
CA VAL A 221 -21.93 1.69 15.01
C VAL A 221 -22.04 1.08 16.42
N PRO A 222 -21.45 1.65 17.48
CA PRO A 222 -22.11 1.50 18.77
C PRO A 222 -23.42 2.29 18.64
N ASP A 223 -24.56 1.65 18.90
CA ASP A 223 -25.90 2.25 18.83
C ASP A 223 -25.85 3.76 19.06
N ALA A 224 -25.96 4.54 17.97
CA ALA A 224 -25.94 6.00 18.04
C ALA A 224 -27.10 6.53 18.91
N GLU A 225 -28.08 5.68 19.21
CA GLU A 225 -29.21 5.97 20.08
C GLU A 225 -28.92 5.79 21.58
N HIS A 226 -27.87 5.04 21.99
CA HIS A 226 -27.70 4.63 23.39
C HIS A 226 -26.32 4.87 24.03
N SER A 227 -25.32 5.37 23.30
CA SER A 227 -24.02 5.68 23.93
C SER A 227 -23.39 6.97 23.43
N SER A 228 -23.62 8.04 24.20
CA SER A 228 -22.87 9.31 24.13
C SER A 228 -21.57 9.26 24.96
N ASP A 229 -21.23 8.11 25.56
CA ASP A 229 -20.15 8.05 26.54
C ASP A 229 -18.80 7.79 25.85
N VAL A 230 -17.98 8.84 25.79
CA VAL A 230 -16.58 8.79 25.30
C VAL A 230 -15.77 7.75 26.07
N LEU A 231 -16.12 7.44 27.32
CA LEU A 231 -15.44 6.41 28.10
C LEU A 231 -15.72 5.01 27.57
N GLN A 232 -16.90 4.72 27.01
CA GLN A 232 -17.13 3.42 26.36
C GLN A 232 -16.26 3.23 25.11
N TRP A 233 -15.97 4.30 24.38
CA TRP A 233 -15.05 4.27 23.24
C TRP A 233 -13.59 4.11 23.67
N VAL A 234 -13.17 4.81 24.72
CA VAL A 234 -11.80 4.74 25.27
C VAL A 234 -11.51 3.41 25.97
N LEU A 235 -12.53 2.83 26.63
CA LEU A 235 -12.45 1.54 27.31
C LEU A 235 -12.77 0.37 26.38
N CYS A 236 -13.22 0.63 25.15
CA CYS A 236 -13.44 -0.40 24.15
C CYS A 236 -12.10 -1.07 23.86
N PRO A 237 -11.90 -2.36 24.19
CA PRO A 237 -10.64 -3.04 23.93
C PRO A 237 -10.33 -3.09 22.43
N GLN A 238 -11.37 -2.96 21.60
CA GLN A 238 -11.31 -3.17 20.18
C GLN A 238 -12.51 -2.48 19.49
N PRO A 239 -12.29 -1.45 18.65
CA PRO A 239 -13.38 -0.74 17.99
C PRO A 239 -14.27 -1.72 17.22
N THR A 240 -15.59 -1.60 17.41
CA THR A 240 -16.58 -2.42 16.71
C THR A 240 -16.58 -2.02 15.23
N GLY A 241 -16.02 -2.88 14.39
CA GLY A 241 -16.11 -2.77 12.95
C GLY A 241 -16.03 -4.12 12.30
N ASP A 242 -16.52 -4.19 11.07
CA ASP A 242 -16.57 -5.40 10.28
C ASP A 242 -15.68 -5.28 9.05
N PHE A 243 -15.16 -6.42 8.61
CA PHE A 243 -14.47 -6.54 7.34
C PHE A 243 -15.48 -6.85 6.25
N GLN A 244 -15.75 -5.87 5.39
CA GLN A 244 -16.56 -6.12 4.19
C GLN A 244 -15.64 -6.46 3.01
N PRO A 245 -15.65 -7.73 2.53
CA PRO A 245 -14.84 -8.11 1.37
C PRO A 245 -15.34 -7.39 0.11
N LEU A 246 -14.41 -6.81 -0.64
CA LEU A 246 -14.66 -6.14 -1.92
C LEU A 246 -14.18 -6.98 -3.09
N LEU A 247 -13.03 -7.64 -2.94
CA LEU A 247 -12.42 -8.48 -3.97
C LEU A 247 -11.77 -9.70 -3.32
N THR A 248 -12.06 -10.88 -3.86
CA THR A 248 -11.30 -12.10 -3.56
C THR A 248 -10.22 -12.26 -4.63
N ILE A 249 -8.96 -12.38 -4.22
CA ILE A 249 -7.80 -12.46 -5.13
C ILE A 249 -7.52 -13.92 -5.49
N GLY A 250 -7.37 -14.78 -4.48
CA GLY A 250 -7.01 -16.18 -4.68
C GLY A 250 -6.13 -16.72 -3.56
N PHE A 251 -5.37 -17.78 -3.86
CA PHE A 251 -4.57 -18.50 -2.87
C PHE A 251 -3.09 -18.09 -2.81
N GLU A 252 -2.64 -17.27 -3.76
CA GLU A 252 -1.29 -16.73 -3.82
C GLU A 252 -1.23 -15.35 -3.18
N GLU A 253 -0.18 -15.09 -2.40
CA GLU A 253 0.03 -13.77 -1.81
C GLU A 253 0.34 -12.75 -2.91
N PRO A 254 -0.49 -11.70 -3.07
CA PRO A 254 -0.21 -10.67 -4.07
C PRO A 254 1.00 -9.84 -3.67
N SER A 255 1.76 -9.36 -4.65
CA SER A 255 2.78 -8.35 -4.38
C SER A 255 2.16 -7.07 -3.82
N HIS A 256 2.98 -6.26 -3.13
CA HIS A 256 2.50 -4.98 -2.59
C HIS A 256 1.98 -4.06 -3.72
N THR A 257 2.64 -4.12 -4.88
CA THR A 257 2.33 -3.33 -6.07
C THR A 257 0.99 -3.76 -6.65
N LEU A 258 0.82 -5.06 -6.89
CA LEU A 258 -0.40 -5.65 -7.42
C LEU A 258 -1.59 -5.41 -6.50
N ALA A 259 -1.42 -5.63 -5.20
CA ALA A 259 -2.49 -5.40 -4.22
C ALA A 259 -2.97 -3.95 -4.23
N THR A 260 -2.04 -2.99 -4.31
CA THR A 260 -2.37 -1.56 -4.38
C THR A 260 -3.00 -1.19 -5.72
N ASP A 261 -2.53 -1.75 -6.84
CA ASP A 261 -3.10 -1.50 -8.16
C ASP A 261 -4.54 -2.07 -8.26
N LEU A 262 -4.81 -3.23 -7.66
CA LEU A 262 -6.17 -3.78 -7.54
C LEU A 262 -7.08 -2.87 -6.71
N LEU A 263 -6.59 -2.32 -5.58
CA LEU A 263 -7.37 -1.36 -4.80
C LEU A 263 -7.68 -0.10 -5.62
N VAL A 264 -6.70 0.45 -6.32
CA VAL A 264 -6.89 1.63 -7.18
C VAL A 264 -7.96 1.36 -8.23
N GLN A 265 -7.95 0.17 -8.86
CA GLN A 265 -9.00 -0.22 -9.81
C GLN A 265 -10.39 -0.28 -9.16
N ILE A 266 -10.50 -0.81 -7.94
CA ILE A 266 -11.77 -0.84 -7.19
C ILE A 266 -12.27 0.58 -6.91
N LEU A 267 -11.37 1.49 -6.49
CA LEU A 267 -11.71 2.86 -6.15
C LEU A 267 -12.01 3.74 -7.37
N SER A 268 -11.42 3.44 -8.52
CA SER A 268 -11.63 4.17 -9.78
C SER A 268 -12.80 3.63 -10.63
N ALA A 269 -13.37 2.47 -10.28
CA ALA A 269 -14.50 1.91 -11.02
C ALA A 269 -15.76 2.78 -10.84
N PRO A 270 -16.53 3.06 -11.91
CA PRO A 270 -17.76 3.88 -11.86
C PRO A 270 -18.94 3.22 -11.13
N ALA A 271 -18.70 2.25 -10.24
CA ALA A 271 -19.71 1.40 -9.63
C ALA A 271 -19.59 1.33 -8.11
N TYR A 272 -19.55 2.49 -7.45
CA TYR A 272 -20.01 2.65 -6.06
C TYR A 272 -20.64 4.03 -5.89
N ALA A 273 -21.73 4.27 -6.61
CA ALA A 273 -22.70 5.26 -6.16
C ALA A 273 -23.12 4.87 -4.72
N PRO A 274 -23.16 5.81 -3.76
CA PRO A 274 -23.77 5.53 -2.48
C PRO A 274 -25.20 5.04 -2.77
N LEU A 275 -25.54 3.84 -2.28
CA LEU A 275 -26.93 3.38 -2.30
C LEU A 275 -27.77 4.50 -1.66
N PRO A 276 -28.87 4.95 -2.31
CA PRO A 276 -29.79 5.85 -1.65
C PRO A 276 -30.30 5.15 -0.38
N CYS A 277 -30.21 5.84 0.75
CA CYS A 277 -30.78 5.37 2.00
C CYS A 277 -32.22 4.87 1.76
N PRO A 278 -32.60 3.66 2.18
CA PRO A 278 -33.98 3.21 2.11
C PRO A 278 -34.77 3.97 3.17
N GLY A 279 -35.37 5.11 2.78
CA GLY A 279 -36.11 5.94 3.73
C GLY A 279 -36.81 7.18 3.18
N ALA A 280 -36.78 7.46 1.87
CA ALA A 280 -37.58 8.54 1.29
C ALA A 280 -38.88 7.99 0.68
N SER A 281 -39.78 7.51 1.53
CA SER A 281 -41.19 7.40 1.18
C SER A 281 -41.72 8.80 0.87
N ARG A 282 -41.95 9.11 -0.41
CA ARG A 282 -42.87 10.19 -0.79
C ARG A 282 -44.19 9.55 -1.19
N GLU A 283 -45.13 9.56 -0.26
CA GLU A 283 -46.55 9.45 -0.59
C GLU A 283 -46.93 10.60 -1.54
N PRO A 284 -47.77 10.35 -2.56
CA PRO A 284 -48.48 11.41 -3.24
C PRO A 284 -49.77 11.73 -2.47
N LEU A 285 -49.87 12.95 -1.94
CA LEU A 285 -51.14 13.52 -1.51
C LEU A 285 -52.00 13.79 -2.76
N HIS A 286 -53.24 13.31 -2.70
CA HIS A 286 -54.36 13.64 -3.59
C HIS A 286 -54.75 15.11 -3.49
#